data_AF-A0A1B6FGC8-F1
#
_entry.id   AF-A0A1B6FGC8-F1
#
_cell.length_a   1.000
_cell.length_b   1.000
_cell.length_c   1.000
_cell.angle_alpha   90.00
_cell.angle_beta   90.00
_cell.angle_gamma   90.00
#
_symmetry.space_group_name_H-M   'P 1'
#
loop_
_entity.id
_entity.type
_entity.pdbx_description
1 polymer ?
#
loop_
_entity_poly.entity_id
_entity_poly.type
_entity_poly.pdbx_seq_one_letter_code
_entity_poly.pdbx_strand_id
1 'polypeptide(L)'
;MSDCGDTSDDSGENVIKHGTKKRKSHGRVRDVMKKLKVSTHESGPDCRCKRLKFFDRINKDERKRLISDFNNLESTNIQSIYLAGLISVHDIKTRRSRKPENEASYNEKTYTYKVRIKNEGKLVEVPICYKAFLSIHGVTGRRVQPIKKNLKVKGSAPFDQRGKYDHKHCRTPEDVKQSVIDHIASFKGRTSHYGLNKTN
;
A
#
# COMPACT_ATOMS: atom_id res chain seq x y z
N MET A 1 -12.60 15.87 61.43
CA MET A 1 -13.77 15.03 61.08
C MET A 1 -14.39 15.61 59.84
N SER A 2 -14.10 14.98 58.70
CA SER A 2 -14.72 15.27 57.41
C SER A 2 -14.78 13.94 56.67
N ASP A 3 -16.01 13.51 56.38
CA ASP A 3 -16.37 12.20 55.85
C ASP A 3 -15.83 11.95 54.44
N CYS A 4 -15.28 10.76 54.23
CA CYS A 4 -14.92 10.23 52.92
C CYS A 4 -16.08 9.34 52.44
N GLY A 5 -16.89 9.85 51.52
CA GLY A 5 -17.93 9.06 50.85
C GLY A 5 -17.35 8.24 49.70
N ASP A 6 -17.46 6.92 49.81
CA ASP A 6 -17.24 5.94 48.73
C ASP A 6 -18.35 6.04 47.68
N THR A 7 -17.98 6.30 46.42
CA THR A 7 -18.82 6.00 45.26
C THR A 7 -17.99 5.21 44.25
N SER A 8 -18.26 3.91 44.21
CA SER A 8 -17.72 2.95 43.27
C SER A 8 -18.49 3.01 41.95
N ASP A 9 -17.91 3.63 40.92
CA ASP A 9 -18.40 3.55 39.54
C ASP A 9 -17.70 2.40 38.81
N ASP A 10 -18.41 1.28 38.71
CA ASP A 10 -18.12 0.15 37.83
C ASP A 10 -18.24 0.61 36.37
N SER A 11 -17.11 0.86 35.72
CA SER A 11 -17.04 1.11 34.28
C SER A 11 -16.12 0.06 33.65
N GLY A 12 -16.76 -0.98 33.12
CA GLY A 12 -16.10 -2.07 32.41
C GLY A 12 -15.25 -1.58 31.24
N GLU A 13 -13.93 -1.58 31.43
CA GLU A 13 -12.97 -1.34 30.36
C GLU A 13 -12.98 -2.50 29.36
N ASN A 14 -13.49 -2.21 28.16
CA ASN A 14 -13.44 -3.12 27.03
C ASN A 14 -12.01 -3.13 26.44
N VAL A 15 -11.15 -3.99 26.99
CA VAL A 15 -9.75 -4.12 26.55
C VAL A 15 -9.69 -4.64 25.11
N ILE A 16 -9.50 -3.71 24.16
CA ILE A 16 -9.19 -4.02 22.77
C ILE A 16 -7.83 -4.74 22.74
N LYS A 17 -7.85 -6.07 22.64
CA LYS A 17 -6.64 -6.89 22.47
C LYS A 17 -5.96 -6.53 21.15
N HIS A 18 -5.02 -5.59 21.19
CA HIS A 18 -4.14 -5.31 20.08
C HIS A 18 -3.22 -6.52 19.86
N GLY A 19 -3.58 -7.36 18.90
CA GLY A 19 -2.71 -8.45 18.45
C GLY A 19 -1.34 -7.90 18.07
N THR A 20 -0.29 -8.40 18.72
CA THR A 20 1.08 -7.99 18.44
C THR A 20 1.40 -8.25 16.98
N LYS A 21 1.83 -7.20 16.26
CA LYS A 21 2.18 -7.31 14.84
C LYS A 21 3.31 -8.32 14.69
N LYS A 22 3.06 -9.41 13.97
CA LYS A 22 4.09 -10.41 13.65
C LYS A 22 5.31 -9.72 13.06
N ARG A 23 6.49 -9.99 13.64
CA ARG A 23 7.77 -9.47 13.15
C ARG A 23 7.97 -9.87 11.68
N LYS A 24 8.61 -8.99 10.93
CA LYS A 24 8.85 -9.21 9.50
C LYS A 24 9.87 -10.33 9.37
N SER A 25 9.49 -11.47 8.79
CA SER A 25 10.46 -12.47 8.32
C SER A 25 11.37 -11.84 7.25
N HIS A 26 12.68 -12.03 7.36
CA HIS A 26 13.66 -11.61 6.36
C HIS A 26 14.31 -12.86 5.75
N GLY A 27 14.91 -12.75 4.56
CA GLY A 27 15.70 -13.82 3.95
C GLY A 27 15.28 -14.22 2.54
N ARG A 28 16.14 -15.02 1.90
CA ARG A 28 16.10 -15.39 0.47
C ARG A 28 14.78 -16.05 0.06
N VAL A 29 14.27 -16.99 0.87
CA VAL A 29 13.00 -17.69 0.60
C VAL A 29 11.83 -16.71 0.52
N ARG A 30 11.78 -15.71 1.41
CA ARG A 30 10.72 -14.71 1.40
C ARG A 30 10.79 -13.84 0.15
N ASP A 31 11.99 -13.48 -0.29
CA ASP A 31 12.15 -12.65 -1.49
C ASP A 31 11.81 -13.41 -2.76
N VAL A 32 12.12 -14.71 -2.83
CA VAL A 32 11.64 -15.60 -3.90
C VAL A 32 10.11 -15.67 -3.89
N MET A 33 9.47 -15.89 -2.74
CA MET A 33 8.00 -15.92 -2.64
C MET A 33 7.34 -14.59 -3.02
N LYS A 34 7.96 -13.45 -2.71
CA LYS A 34 7.48 -12.14 -3.17
C LYS A 34 7.55 -12.04 -4.69
N LYS A 35 8.67 -12.44 -5.31
CA LYS A 35 8.83 -12.43 -6.76
C LYS A 35 7.81 -13.34 -7.44
N LEU A 36 7.67 -14.58 -6.93
CA LEU A 36 6.67 -15.53 -7.42
C LEU A 36 5.27 -14.92 -7.39
N LYS A 37 4.87 -14.31 -6.27
CA LYS A 37 3.55 -13.66 -6.14
C LYS A 37 3.34 -12.49 -7.11
N VAL A 38 4.40 -11.84 -7.56
CA VAL A 38 4.33 -10.74 -8.52
C VAL A 38 4.21 -11.28 -9.95
N SER A 39 4.78 -12.45 -10.25
CA SER A 39 4.84 -13.02 -11.60
C SER A 39 3.77 -14.09 -11.90
N THR A 40 2.99 -14.56 -10.93
CA THR A 40 2.01 -15.65 -11.11
C THR A 40 0.55 -15.15 -11.18
N HIS A 41 0.28 -14.00 -11.79
CA HIS A 41 -1.11 -13.59 -12.01
C HIS A 41 -1.71 -14.35 -13.19
N GLU A 42 -2.95 -14.80 -13.00
CA GLU A 42 -3.73 -15.48 -14.03
C GLU A 42 -4.94 -14.64 -14.41
N SER A 43 -5.30 -14.65 -15.69
CA SER A 43 -6.51 -13.97 -16.13
C SER A 43 -7.74 -14.62 -15.53
N GLY A 44 -8.62 -13.80 -14.95
CA GLY A 44 -9.86 -14.23 -14.33
C GLY A 44 -10.98 -14.57 -15.33
N PRO A 45 -12.20 -14.78 -14.83
CA PRO A 45 -13.35 -15.11 -15.68
C PRO A 45 -13.73 -13.94 -16.60
N ASP A 46 -14.24 -14.30 -17.77
CA ASP A 46 -14.69 -13.32 -18.78
C ASP A 46 -15.86 -12.48 -18.25
N CYS A 47 -15.75 -11.16 -18.40
CA CYS A 47 -16.84 -10.27 -18.00
C CYS A 47 -17.93 -10.28 -19.09
N ARG A 48 -19.16 -10.67 -18.72
CA ARG A 48 -20.32 -10.65 -19.63
C ARG A 48 -20.96 -9.27 -19.76
N CYS A 49 -20.15 -8.22 -19.88
CA CYS A 49 -20.62 -6.84 -19.84
C CYS A 49 -21.20 -6.37 -21.19
N LYS A 50 -22.50 -6.07 -21.22
CA LYS A 50 -23.24 -5.67 -22.44
C LYS A 50 -22.74 -4.38 -23.12
N ARG A 51 -22.21 -3.43 -22.34
CA ARG A 51 -21.86 -2.08 -22.84
C ARG A 51 -20.60 -2.05 -23.69
N LEU A 52 -19.51 -2.65 -23.19
CA LEU A 52 -18.20 -2.57 -23.83
C LEU A 52 -17.79 -3.87 -24.53
N LYS A 53 -18.41 -5.00 -24.18
CA LYS A 53 -18.20 -6.32 -24.82
C LYS A 53 -16.72 -6.62 -25.12
N PHE A 54 -15.85 -6.28 -24.17
CA PHE A 54 -14.40 -6.35 -24.38
C PHE A 54 -13.93 -7.76 -24.75
N PHE A 55 -14.49 -8.77 -24.06
CA PHE A 55 -14.17 -10.17 -24.27
C PHE A 55 -14.75 -10.74 -25.59
N ASP A 56 -15.61 -10.00 -26.28
CA ASP A 56 -16.08 -10.41 -27.60
C ASP A 56 -15.22 -9.78 -28.71
N ARG A 57 -14.63 -8.60 -28.43
CA ARG A 57 -13.87 -7.80 -29.40
C ARG A 57 -12.39 -8.14 -29.47
N ILE A 58 -11.80 -8.59 -28.37
CA ILE A 58 -10.35 -8.83 -28.27
C ILE A 58 -10.05 -10.31 -28.27
N ASN A 59 -9.09 -10.72 -29.10
CA ASN A 59 -8.64 -12.11 -29.19
C ASN A 59 -8.03 -12.61 -27.88
N LYS A 60 -8.14 -13.93 -27.65
CA LYS A 60 -7.57 -14.59 -26.47
C LYS A 60 -6.05 -14.43 -26.38
N ASP A 61 -5.36 -14.38 -27.50
CA ASP A 61 -3.90 -14.26 -27.53
C ASP A 61 -3.41 -12.88 -27.08
N GLU A 62 -4.13 -11.81 -27.44
CA GLU A 62 -3.82 -10.47 -26.93
C GLU A 62 -4.03 -10.38 -25.41
N ARG A 63 -5.03 -11.08 -24.86
CA ARG A 63 -5.22 -11.14 -23.40
C ARG A 63 -4.06 -11.86 -22.73
N LYS A 64 -3.58 -12.96 -23.32
CA LYS A 64 -2.40 -13.69 -22.84
C LYS A 64 -1.15 -12.81 -22.86
N ARG A 65 -0.99 -11.97 -23.90
CA ARG A 65 0.09 -10.97 -23.97
C ARG A 65 -0.03 -9.95 -22.84
N LEU A 66 -1.22 -9.37 -22.62
CA LEU A 66 -1.44 -8.38 -21.55
C LEU A 66 -1.10 -8.91 -20.15
N ILE A 67 -1.49 -10.15 -19.83
CA ILE A 67 -1.16 -10.75 -18.53
C ILE A 67 0.32 -11.14 -18.44
N SER A 68 0.91 -11.64 -19.54
CA SER A 68 2.34 -11.92 -19.62
C SER A 68 3.17 -10.66 -19.38
N ASP A 69 2.84 -9.56 -20.05
CA ASP A 69 3.50 -8.26 -19.87
C ASP A 69 3.37 -7.75 -18.43
N PHE A 70 2.21 -7.98 -17.80
CA PHE A 70 1.99 -7.62 -16.41
C PHE A 70 2.81 -8.47 -15.42
N ASN A 71 2.95 -9.76 -15.70
CA ASN A 71 3.74 -10.72 -14.90
C ASN A 71 5.25 -10.50 -15.04
N ASN A 72 5.70 -9.93 -16.16
CA ASN A 72 7.09 -9.57 -16.40
C ASN A 72 7.55 -8.35 -15.58
N LEU A 73 6.63 -7.63 -14.92
CA LEU A 73 6.98 -6.48 -14.08
C LEU A 73 7.61 -6.95 -12.77
N GLU A 74 8.77 -6.40 -12.43
CA GLU A 74 9.60 -6.90 -11.31
C GLU A 74 9.01 -6.68 -9.91
N SER A 75 8.19 -5.65 -9.72
CA SER A 75 7.73 -5.25 -8.39
C SER A 75 6.27 -4.82 -8.34
N THR A 76 5.68 -4.97 -7.15
CA THR A 76 4.31 -4.55 -6.86
C THR A 76 4.10 -3.04 -7.06
N ASN A 77 5.15 -2.24 -6.91
CA ASN A 77 5.11 -0.79 -7.11
C ASN A 77 5.05 -0.47 -8.60
N ILE A 78 5.91 -1.12 -9.40
CA ILE A 78 5.92 -0.97 -10.87
C ILE A 78 4.58 -1.44 -11.45
N GLN A 79 4.03 -2.56 -10.99
CA GLN A 79 2.67 -2.98 -11.34
C GLN A 79 1.62 -1.91 -11.00
N SER A 80 1.75 -1.26 -9.85
CA SER A 80 0.80 -0.22 -9.45
C SER A 80 0.91 1.04 -10.31
N ILE A 81 2.12 1.39 -10.75
CA ILE A 81 2.39 2.47 -11.72
C ILE A 81 1.77 2.12 -13.08
N TYR A 82 2.01 0.90 -13.56
CA TYR A 82 1.42 0.41 -14.80
C TYR A 82 -0.11 0.49 -14.77
N LEU A 83 -0.75 -0.06 -13.72
CA LEU A 83 -2.20 -0.02 -13.57
C LEU A 83 -2.73 1.42 -13.44
N ALA A 84 -1.98 2.32 -12.80
CA ALA A 84 -2.35 3.72 -12.70
C ALA A 84 -2.37 4.42 -14.07
N GLY A 85 -1.41 4.11 -14.96
CA GLY A 85 -1.37 4.65 -16.32
C GLY A 85 -2.54 4.20 -17.21
N LEU A 86 -3.20 3.10 -16.84
CA LEU A 86 -4.39 2.55 -17.49
C LEU A 86 -5.71 3.09 -16.91
N ILE A 87 -5.65 3.92 -15.87
CA ILE A 87 -6.82 4.53 -15.21
C ILE A 87 -6.81 6.03 -15.49
N SER A 88 -7.89 6.53 -16.08
CA SER A 88 -8.09 7.97 -16.24
C SER A 88 -9.17 8.45 -15.28
N VAL A 89 -8.83 9.48 -14.51
CA VAL A 89 -9.69 10.12 -13.51
C VAL A 89 -10.35 11.34 -14.13
N HIS A 90 -11.67 11.43 -14.00
CA HIS A 90 -12.47 12.53 -14.54
C HIS A 90 -13.31 13.17 -13.44
N ASP A 91 -13.41 14.49 -13.48
CA ASP A 91 -14.28 15.24 -12.58
C ASP A 91 -15.75 15.10 -12.99
N ILE A 92 -16.65 15.11 -12.01
CA ILE A 92 -18.07 14.87 -12.23
C ILE A 92 -18.73 16.15 -12.70
N LYS A 93 -19.23 16.13 -13.94
CA LYS A 93 -19.86 17.30 -14.58
C LYS A 93 -21.22 17.67 -13.99
N THR A 94 -22.01 16.70 -13.53
CA THR A 94 -23.33 16.94 -12.92
C THR A 94 -23.63 15.94 -11.82
N ARG A 95 -24.22 16.42 -10.72
CA ARG A 95 -24.75 15.59 -9.63
C ARG A 95 -26.26 15.71 -9.65
N ARG A 96 -26.96 14.59 -9.85
CA ARG A 96 -28.42 14.51 -9.74
C ARG A 96 -28.75 13.44 -8.71
N SER A 97 -29.01 13.84 -7.48
CA SER A 97 -29.69 12.97 -6.53
C SER A 97 -31.15 13.41 -6.43
N ARG A 98 -32.03 12.45 -6.13
CA ARG A 98 -33.43 12.71 -5.77
C ARG A 98 -33.62 12.90 -4.26
N LYS A 99 -32.51 12.89 -3.51
CA LYS A 99 -32.49 12.94 -2.05
C LYS A 99 -32.11 14.34 -1.57
N PRO A 100 -32.54 14.76 -0.38
CA PRO A 100 -32.09 16.02 0.20
C PRO A 100 -30.56 16.02 0.35
N GLU A 101 -29.95 17.20 0.23
CA GLU A 101 -28.50 17.38 0.12
C GLU A 101 -27.72 16.77 1.31
N ASN A 102 -28.31 16.79 2.51
CA ASN A 102 -27.72 16.27 3.74
C ASN A 102 -27.60 14.73 3.79
N GLU A 103 -28.34 13.99 2.95
CA GLU A 103 -28.33 12.52 2.93
C GLU A 103 -27.71 11.93 1.66
N ALA A 104 -27.36 12.78 0.70
CA ALA A 104 -26.89 12.33 -0.59
C ALA A 104 -25.38 12.01 -0.57
N SER A 105 -25.05 10.72 -0.63
CA SER A 105 -23.66 10.29 -0.86
C SER A 105 -23.31 10.39 -2.34
N TYR A 106 -22.42 11.33 -2.69
CA TYR A 106 -21.92 11.48 -4.05
C TYR A 106 -20.54 10.85 -4.19
N ASN A 107 -20.32 10.20 -5.34
CA ASN A 107 -18.95 9.98 -5.79
C ASN A 107 -18.29 11.34 -6.03
N GLU A 108 -17.03 11.50 -5.65
CA GLU A 108 -16.31 12.75 -5.90
C GLU A 108 -15.69 12.79 -7.30
N LYS A 109 -15.22 11.64 -7.80
CA LYS A 109 -14.61 11.50 -9.12
C LYS A 109 -15.10 10.25 -9.84
N THR A 110 -15.07 10.31 -11.16
CA THR A 110 -15.36 9.19 -12.07
C THR A 110 -14.09 8.59 -12.64
N TYR A 111 -14.10 7.27 -12.89
CA TYR A 111 -12.93 6.53 -13.34
C TYR A 111 -13.25 5.79 -14.64
N THR A 112 -12.35 5.91 -15.61
CA THR A 112 -12.36 5.13 -16.85
C THR A 112 -11.12 4.25 -16.90
N TYR A 113 -11.27 3.06 -17.47
CA TYR A 113 -10.21 2.05 -17.57
C TYR A 113 -9.95 1.78 -19.04
N LYS A 114 -8.69 1.61 -19.39
CA LYS A 114 -8.24 1.30 -20.74
C LYS A 114 -7.17 0.23 -20.72
N VAL A 115 -6.97 -0.42 -21.86
CA VAL A 115 -5.84 -1.32 -22.10
C VAL A 115 -5.18 -0.95 -23.42
N ARG A 116 -3.88 -1.20 -23.53
CA ARG A 116 -3.09 -0.91 -24.74
C ARG A 116 -2.87 -2.21 -25.49
N ILE A 117 -3.41 -2.30 -26.70
CA ILE A 117 -3.33 -3.50 -27.54
C ILE A 117 -2.60 -3.13 -28.82
N LYS A 118 -1.80 -4.06 -29.36
CA LYS A 118 -1.14 -3.88 -30.66
C LYS A 118 -2.08 -4.36 -31.75
N ASN A 119 -2.61 -3.43 -32.54
CA ASN A 119 -3.32 -3.74 -33.79
C ASN A 119 -2.45 -3.29 -34.96
N GLU A 120 -2.07 -4.23 -35.83
CA GLU A 120 -1.35 -3.94 -37.08
C GLU A 120 -0.09 -3.07 -36.87
N GLY A 121 0.67 -3.36 -35.81
CA GLY A 121 1.88 -2.61 -35.45
C GLY A 121 1.65 -1.28 -34.72
N LYS A 122 0.40 -0.81 -34.58
CA LYS A 122 0.05 0.40 -33.81
C LYS A 122 -0.48 0.06 -32.43
N LEU A 123 -0.10 0.86 -31.44
CA LEU A 123 -0.63 0.79 -30.08
C LEU A 123 -1.96 1.54 -30.00
N VAL A 124 -3.05 0.81 -29.78
CA VAL A 124 -4.41 1.35 -29.65
C VAL A 124 -4.88 1.23 -28.21
N GLU A 125 -5.46 2.32 -27.67
CA GLU A 125 -6.07 2.32 -26.36
C GLU A 125 -7.54 1.91 -26.46
N VAL A 126 -7.90 0.78 -25.85
CA VAL A 126 -9.26 0.23 -25.86
C VAL A 126 -9.93 0.45 -24.49
N PRO A 127 -11.10 1.10 -24.43
CA PRO A 127 -11.80 1.31 -23.17
C PRO A 127 -12.44 0.01 -22.66
N ILE A 128 -12.30 -0.27 -21.37
CA ILE A 128 -12.79 -1.49 -20.74
C ILE A 128 -13.61 -1.21 -19.48
N CYS A 129 -14.40 -2.19 -19.06
CA CYS A 129 -15.13 -2.10 -17.80
C CYS A 129 -14.21 -2.48 -16.62
N TYR A 130 -14.59 -2.07 -15.42
CA TYR A 130 -13.81 -2.38 -14.22
C TYR A 130 -13.65 -3.89 -13.98
N LYS A 131 -14.70 -4.69 -14.25
CA LYS A 131 -14.62 -6.16 -14.11
C LYS A 131 -13.63 -6.78 -15.09
N ALA A 132 -13.62 -6.30 -16.33
CA ALA A 132 -12.63 -6.71 -17.33
C ALA A 132 -11.21 -6.35 -16.88
N PHE A 133 -11.02 -5.13 -16.35
CA PHE A 133 -9.71 -4.68 -15.87
C PHE A 133 -9.15 -5.59 -14.77
N LEU A 134 -10.00 -5.97 -13.81
CA LEU A 134 -9.61 -6.92 -12.75
C LEU A 134 -9.28 -8.30 -13.30
N SER A 135 -10.12 -8.79 -14.23
CA SER A 135 -9.98 -10.11 -14.83
C SER A 135 -8.74 -10.24 -15.70
N ILE A 136 -8.48 -9.31 -16.63
CA ILE A 136 -7.33 -9.34 -17.54
C ILE A 136 -6.01 -9.38 -16.77
N HIS A 137 -5.87 -8.54 -15.74
CA HIS A 137 -4.64 -8.42 -14.96
C HIS A 137 -4.57 -9.40 -13.77
N GLY A 138 -5.59 -10.22 -13.53
CA GLY A 138 -5.59 -11.16 -12.40
C GLY A 138 -5.47 -10.48 -11.04
N VAL A 139 -6.07 -9.29 -10.89
CA VAL A 139 -5.98 -8.47 -9.67
C VAL A 139 -7.34 -8.32 -8.99
N THR A 140 -7.31 -8.24 -7.66
CA THR A 140 -8.52 -8.00 -6.87
C THR A 140 -8.82 -6.51 -6.74
N GLY A 141 -10.08 -6.17 -6.49
CA GLY A 141 -10.48 -4.76 -6.29
C GLY A 141 -9.72 -4.07 -5.15
N ARG A 142 -9.30 -4.82 -4.12
CA ARG A 142 -8.49 -4.34 -3.00
C ARG A 142 -7.11 -3.82 -3.44
N ARG A 143 -6.54 -4.36 -4.54
CA ARG A 143 -5.29 -3.84 -5.12
C ARG A 143 -5.49 -2.51 -5.84
N VAL A 144 -6.64 -2.31 -6.48
CA VAL A 144 -6.91 -1.11 -7.29
C VAL A 144 -7.43 0.07 -6.45
N GLN A 145 -8.10 -0.20 -5.32
CA GLN A 145 -8.63 0.85 -4.43
C GLN A 145 -7.57 1.87 -3.96
N PRO A 146 -6.39 1.46 -3.44
CA PRO A 146 -5.33 2.40 -3.07
C PRO A 146 -4.83 3.21 -4.26
N ILE A 147 -4.82 2.63 -5.47
CA ILE A 147 -4.40 3.32 -6.69
C ILE A 147 -5.39 4.45 -7.02
N LYS A 148 -6.70 4.17 -6.99
CA LYS A 148 -7.74 5.20 -7.17
C LYS A 148 -7.61 6.32 -6.15
N LYS A 149 -7.41 5.97 -4.87
CA LYS A 149 -7.26 6.95 -3.78
C LYS A 149 -6.06 7.87 -4.01
N ASN A 150 -4.91 7.32 -4.40
CA ASN A 150 -3.72 8.13 -4.65
C ASN A 150 -3.82 8.93 -5.95
N LEU A 151 -4.39 8.39 -7.02
CA LEU A 151 -4.63 9.13 -8.25
C LEU A 151 -5.55 10.33 -8.01
N LYS A 152 -6.56 10.18 -7.16
CA LYS A 152 -7.46 11.27 -6.77
C LYS A 152 -6.75 12.40 -6.01
N VAL A 153 -5.83 12.07 -5.10
CA VAL A 153 -5.20 13.03 -4.19
C VAL A 153 -3.89 13.61 -4.75
N LYS A 154 -3.02 12.74 -5.29
CA LYS A 154 -1.64 13.07 -5.69
C LYS A 154 -1.41 12.97 -7.20
N GLY A 155 -2.35 12.42 -7.96
CA GLY A 155 -2.18 12.18 -9.41
C GLY A 155 -1.17 11.07 -9.76
N SER A 156 -0.64 10.34 -8.77
CA SER A 156 0.39 9.32 -8.96
C SER A 156 0.03 7.99 -8.31
N ALA A 157 0.72 6.93 -8.72
CA ALA A 157 0.53 5.60 -8.15
C ALA A 157 1.06 5.52 -6.70
N PRO A 158 0.44 4.69 -5.84
CA PRO A 158 0.95 4.46 -4.49
C PRO A 158 2.32 3.79 -4.52
N PHE A 159 3.23 4.31 -3.72
CA PHE A 159 4.51 3.66 -3.43
C PHE A 159 4.45 2.98 -2.05
N ASP A 160 5.06 1.81 -1.88
CA ASP A 160 5.16 1.16 -0.58
C ASP A 160 6.10 1.93 0.37
N GLN A 161 5.51 2.54 1.39
CA GLN A 161 6.21 3.30 2.43
C GLN A 161 6.39 2.52 3.74
N ARG A 162 6.03 1.23 3.78
CA ARG A 162 6.17 0.42 5.01
C ARG A 162 7.63 0.29 5.42
N GLY A 163 7.91 0.57 6.69
CA GLY A 163 9.26 0.52 7.25
C GLY A 163 10.18 1.65 6.79
N LYS A 164 9.65 2.66 6.08
CA LYS A 164 10.34 3.91 5.76
C LYS A 164 9.95 5.04 6.71
N TYR A 165 9.26 4.71 7.80
CA TYR A 165 8.91 5.70 8.81
C TYR A 165 10.18 6.12 9.53
N ASP A 166 10.47 7.42 9.44
CA ASP A 166 11.64 8.00 10.04
C ASP A 166 11.34 8.34 11.50
N HIS A 167 12.03 7.68 12.43
CA HIS A 167 11.91 7.92 13.87
C HIS A 167 12.60 9.22 14.30
N LYS A 168 12.80 10.19 13.39
CA LYS A 168 13.44 11.49 13.64
C LYS A 168 12.93 12.21 14.90
N HIS A 169 11.63 12.18 15.15
CA HIS A 169 10.99 12.80 16.32
C HIS A 169 11.19 12.00 17.63
N CYS A 170 11.54 10.71 17.53
CA CYS A 170 11.92 9.86 18.67
C CYS A 170 13.44 9.71 18.80
N ARG A 171 14.23 10.40 17.96
CA ARG A 171 15.68 10.36 18.03
C ARG A 171 16.09 11.19 19.24
N THR A 172 16.83 10.58 20.16
CA THR A 172 17.40 11.30 21.30
C THR A 172 18.21 12.50 20.79
N PRO A 173 17.94 13.72 21.29
CA PRO A 173 18.70 14.90 20.92
C PRO A 173 20.17 14.71 21.29
N GLU A 174 21.06 15.34 20.52
CA GLU A 174 22.50 15.10 20.64
C GLU A 174 23.04 15.52 22.01
N ASP A 175 22.49 16.58 22.58
CA ASP A 175 22.85 17.09 23.91
C ASP A 175 22.60 16.07 25.02
N VAL A 176 21.48 15.33 24.94
CA VAL A 176 21.15 14.26 25.91
C VAL A 176 22.08 13.06 25.72
N LYS A 177 22.47 12.75 24.48
CA LYS A 177 23.47 11.70 24.25
C LYS A 177 24.82 12.09 24.82
N GLN A 178 25.24 13.34 24.63
CA GLN A 178 26.51 13.83 25.14
C GLN A 178 26.51 13.79 26.67
N SER A 179 25.42 14.22 27.32
CA SER A 179 25.26 14.11 28.77
C SER A 179 25.38 12.66 29.28
N VAL A 180 24.80 11.69 28.55
CA VAL A 180 24.95 10.26 28.89
C VAL A 180 26.40 9.79 28.71
N ILE A 181 27.08 10.19 27.62
CA ILE A 181 28.48 9.84 27.37
C ILE A 181 29.39 10.40 28.46
N ASP A 182 29.22 11.68 28.81
CA ASP A 182 30.00 12.36 29.83
C ASP A 182 29.76 11.73 31.21
N HIS A 183 28.51 11.36 31.51
CA HIS A 183 28.18 10.62 32.73
C HIS A 183 28.84 9.24 32.76
N ILE A 184 28.83 8.50 31.64
CA ILE A 184 29.53 7.20 31.56
C ILE A 184 31.04 7.38 31.74
N ALA A 185 31.62 8.41 31.13
CA ALA A 185 33.04 8.73 31.25
C ALA A 185 33.44 9.18 32.67
N SER A 186 32.51 9.73 33.44
CA SER A 186 32.73 10.12 34.84
C SER A 186 32.95 8.93 35.78
N PHE A 187 32.52 7.72 35.39
CA PHE A 187 32.82 6.52 36.17
C PHE A 187 34.31 6.17 36.03
N LYS A 188 35.03 6.13 37.15
CA LYS A 188 36.40 5.61 37.18
C LYS A 188 36.40 4.17 36.69
N GLY A 189 37.03 3.91 35.54
CA GLY A 189 37.26 2.56 35.07
C GLY A 189 37.98 1.77 36.15
N ARG A 190 37.48 0.58 36.50
CA ARG A 190 38.20 -0.30 37.43
C ARG A 190 39.49 -0.74 36.73
N THR A 191 40.63 -0.32 37.25
CA THR A 191 41.91 -0.96 36.95
C THR A 191 41.77 -2.42 37.33
N SER A 192 41.87 -3.31 36.35
CA SER A 192 41.94 -4.74 36.64
C SER A 192 43.16 -4.98 37.53
N HIS A 193 43.01 -5.80 38.56
CA HIS A 193 44.07 -6.16 39.51
C HIS A 193 45.32 -6.75 38.82
N TYR A 194 45.18 -7.17 37.55
CA TYR A 194 46.24 -7.72 36.71
C TYR A 194 46.74 -6.74 35.64
N GLY A 195 46.45 -5.44 35.73
CA GLY A 195 46.99 -4.44 34.82
C GLY A 195 48.51 -4.32 34.98
N LEU A 196 49.26 -5.00 34.11
CA LEU A 196 50.73 -4.90 34.03
C LEU A 196 51.16 -3.42 34.00
N ASN A 197 52.07 -3.07 34.91
CA ASN A 197 52.62 -1.72 35.06
C ASN A 197 53.11 -1.19 33.70
N LYS A 198 52.74 0.06 33.38
CA LYS A 198 53.24 0.74 32.18
C LYS A 198 54.76 0.86 32.29
N THR A 199 55.47 0.22 31.39
CA THR A 199 56.90 0.41 31.17
C THR A 199 57.13 1.85 30.68
N ASN A 200 58.00 2.58 31.38
CA ASN A 200 58.47 3.93 30.98
C ASN A 200 59.21 3.89 29.64
#